data_AF-A0A8J7F3S4-F1
#
_entry.id   AF-A0A8J7F3S4-F1
#
_cell.length_a   1.000
_cell.length_b   1.000
_cell.length_c   1.000
_cell.angle_alpha   90.00
_cell.angle_beta   90.00
_cell.angle_gamma   90.00
#
_symmetry.space_group_name_H-M   'P 1'
#
loop_
_entity.id
_entity.type
_entity.pdbx_description
1 polymer ?
#
loop_
_entity_poly.entity_id
_entity_poly.type
_entity_poly.pdbx_seq_one_letter_code
_entity_poly.pdbx_strand_id
1 'polypeptide(L)'
;MAATFTDTQRQAIAMKLADMKVLQNQMIASEQKLISAISNGEITKRLQDMLKDDQESLGTIEAAIAKFGTSSEPQEKVKSFTQTVDKMMGGSELQLYEKALQHEGMKHQLVMTGMLVHKCAQAAGGDWQEAIDPINKVNFKNRAHQEQLKGIIYALGTRELVGKEPDTSVWAAVEDGIAAAKGLFSGLTS
;
A
#
# COMPACT_ATOMS: atom_id res chain seq x y z
N MET A 1 33.95 9.49 6.86
CA MET A 1 33.94 8.02 7.06
C MET A 1 32.55 7.56 6.69
N ALA A 2 32.38 6.71 5.67
CA ALA A 2 31.10 6.06 5.45
C ALA A 2 30.75 5.28 6.73
N ALA A 3 29.52 5.42 7.24
CA ALA A 3 29.11 4.67 8.42
C ALA A 3 29.17 3.17 8.10
N THR A 4 29.95 2.40 8.85
CA THR A 4 30.00 0.95 8.71
C THR A 4 28.82 0.36 9.49
N PHE A 5 27.72 0.09 8.80
CA PHE A 5 26.54 -0.56 9.41
C PHE A 5 26.83 -2.03 9.72
N THR A 6 26.27 -2.54 10.80
CA THR A 6 26.42 -3.95 11.20
C THR A 6 25.55 -4.86 10.33
N ASP A 7 25.96 -6.11 10.18
CA ASP A 7 25.15 -7.14 9.50
C ASP A 7 23.74 -7.25 10.11
N THR A 8 23.62 -7.05 11.41
CA THR A 8 22.33 -7.01 12.12
C THR A 8 21.42 -5.90 11.62
N GLN A 9 21.95 -4.69 11.41
CA GLN A 9 21.17 -3.56 10.89
C GLN A 9 20.75 -3.81 9.44
N ARG A 10 21.67 -4.34 8.61
CA ARG A 10 21.37 -4.68 7.22
C ARG A 10 20.29 -5.76 7.14
N GLN A 11 20.37 -6.78 7.99
CA GLN A 11 19.36 -7.83 8.08
C GLN A 11 17.99 -7.28 8.50
N ALA A 12 17.94 -6.31 9.41
CA ALA A 12 16.68 -5.71 9.85
C ALA A 12 15.95 -4.96 8.71
N ILE A 13 16.69 -4.25 7.85
CA ILE A 13 16.12 -3.61 6.65
C ILE A 13 15.70 -4.66 5.62
N ALA A 14 16.53 -5.67 5.36
CA ALA A 14 16.18 -6.77 4.46
C ALA A 14 14.86 -7.46 4.89
N MET A 15 14.68 -7.68 6.20
CA MET A 15 13.45 -8.23 6.76
C MET A 15 12.24 -7.33 6.54
N LYS A 16 12.39 -6.01 6.69
CA LYS A 16 11.31 -5.06 6.42
C LYS A 16 10.95 -4.97 4.93
N LEU A 17 11.94 -5.06 4.05
CA LEU A 17 11.69 -5.16 2.60
C LEU A 17 10.94 -6.45 2.25
N ALA A 18 11.28 -7.58 2.89
CA ALA A 18 10.54 -8.83 2.73
C ALA A 18 9.10 -8.72 3.26
N ASP A 19 8.88 -8.06 4.41
CA ASP A 19 7.54 -7.76 4.92
C ASP A 19 6.72 -6.95 3.91
N MET A 20 7.31 -5.90 3.32
CA MET A 20 6.66 -5.10 2.28
C MET A 20 6.26 -5.93 1.07
N LYS A 21 7.13 -6.83 0.61
CA LYS A 21 6.81 -7.73 -0.52
C LYS A 21 5.60 -8.60 -0.20
N VAL A 22 5.52 -9.16 1.01
CA VAL A 22 4.38 -9.99 1.43
C VAL A 22 3.09 -9.16 1.52
N LEU A 23 3.16 -7.97 2.10
CA LEU A 23 2.03 -7.04 2.18
C LEU A 23 1.55 -6.62 0.78
N GLN A 24 2.46 -6.31 -0.15
CA GLN A 24 2.13 -5.91 -1.52
C GLN A 24 1.43 -7.05 -2.28
N ASN A 25 1.89 -8.29 -2.13
CA ASN A 25 1.20 -9.44 -2.74
C ASN A 25 -0.20 -9.64 -2.15
N GLN A 26 -0.37 -9.49 -0.84
CA GLN A 26 -1.69 -9.58 -0.22
C GLN A 26 -2.61 -8.42 -0.65
N MET A 27 -2.06 -7.24 -0.90
CA MET A 27 -2.80 -6.09 -1.44
C MET A 27 -3.43 -6.42 -2.79
N ILE A 28 -2.60 -6.92 -3.72
CA ILE A 28 -3.00 -7.33 -5.06
C ILE A 28 -4.10 -8.40 -5.00
N ALA A 29 -3.94 -9.42 -4.14
CA ALA A 29 -4.95 -10.46 -3.96
C ALA A 29 -6.27 -9.90 -3.39
N SER A 30 -6.19 -8.93 -2.48
CA SER A 30 -7.36 -8.29 -1.88
C SER A 30 -8.11 -7.41 -2.89
N GLU A 31 -7.40 -6.68 -3.74
CA GLU A 31 -7.97 -5.88 -4.84
C GLU A 31 -8.72 -6.76 -5.83
N GLN A 32 -8.14 -7.88 -6.24
CA GLN A 32 -8.80 -8.85 -7.14
C GLN A 32 -10.11 -9.38 -6.54
N LYS A 33 -10.12 -9.68 -5.24
CA LYS A 33 -11.33 -10.11 -4.52
C LYS A 33 -12.39 -9.00 -4.48
N LEU A 34 -12.00 -7.76 -4.18
CA LEU A 34 -12.91 -6.60 -4.16
C LEU A 34 -13.51 -6.31 -5.54
N ILE A 35 -12.66 -6.28 -6.58
CA ILE A 35 -13.07 -6.08 -7.99
C ILE A 35 -14.12 -7.12 -8.40
N SER A 36 -13.94 -8.38 -7.97
CA SER A 36 -14.87 -9.46 -8.32
C SER A 36 -16.19 -9.39 -7.54
N ALA A 37 -16.20 -8.74 -6.38
CA ALA A 37 -17.35 -8.67 -5.48
C ALA A 37 -18.21 -7.40 -5.67
N ILE A 38 -17.67 -6.36 -6.29
CA ILE A 38 -18.33 -5.07 -6.45
C ILE A 38 -18.89 -4.94 -7.88
N SER A 39 -20.19 -4.66 -8.00
CA SER A 39 -20.86 -4.47 -9.30
C SER A 39 -20.82 -3.02 -9.81
N ASN A 40 -20.43 -2.06 -8.97
CA ASN A 40 -20.36 -0.66 -9.36
C ASN A 40 -19.16 -0.40 -10.29
N GLY A 41 -19.44 0.04 -11.52
CA GLY A 41 -18.42 0.24 -12.55
C GLY A 41 -17.37 1.31 -12.23
N GLU A 42 -17.74 2.39 -11.54
CA GLU A 42 -16.79 3.45 -11.16
C GLU A 42 -15.81 2.95 -10.09
N ILE A 43 -16.33 2.31 -9.03
CA ILE A 43 -15.51 1.74 -7.95
C ILE A 43 -14.59 0.66 -8.52
N THR A 44 -15.13 -0.22 -9.37
CA THR A 44 -14.36 -1.31 -9.98
C THR A 44 -13.23 -0.77 -10.84
N LYS A 45 -13.48 0.29 -11.64
CA LYS A 45 -12.45 0.95 -12.43
C LYS A 45 -11.32 1.52 -11.55
N ARG A 46 -11.67 2.23 -10.46
CA ARG A 46 -10.68 2.78 -9.52
C ARG A 46 -9.82 1.68 -8.90
N LEU A 47 -10.43 0.56 -8.49
CA LEU A 47 -9.71 -0.60 -7.95
C LEU A 47 -8.82 -1.27 -9.01
N GLN A 48 -9.25 -1.33 -10.28
CA GLN A 48 -8.43 -1.84 -11.38
C GLN A 48 -7.20 -0.96 -11.65
N ASP A 49 -7.36 0.36 -11.57
CA ASP A 49 -6.25 1.30 -11.69
C ASP A 49 -5.26 1.12 -10.52
N MET A 50 -5.76 0.95 -9.29
CA MET A 50 -4.92 0.62 -8.12
C MET A 50 -4.18 -0.70 -8.31
N LEU A 51 -4.87 -1.75 -8.75
CA LEU A 51 -4.30 -3.07 -8.98
C LEU A 51 -3.14 -3.03 -9.97
N LYS A 52 -3.29 -2.27 -11.06
CA LYS A 52 -2.20 -2.06 -12.01
C LYS A 52 -1.01 -1.36 -11.37
N ASP A 53 -1.27 -0.29 -10.62
CA ASP A 53 -0.23 0.45 -9.90
C ASP A 53 0.51 -0.41 -8.87
N ASP A 54 -0.21 -1.32 -8.21
CA ASP A 54 0.29 -2.24 -7.19
C ASP A 54 1.15 -3.36 -7.79
N GLN A 55 0.76 -3.87 -8.96
CA GLN A 55 1.59 -4.81 -9.73
C GLN A 55 2.90 -4.18 -10.18
N GLU A 56 2.88 -2.93 -10.65
CA GLU A 56 4.10 -2.17 -10.97
C GLU A 56 4.95 -1.90 -9.70
N SER A 57 4.29 -1.63 -8.57
CA SER A 57 4.94 -1.39 -7.29
C SER A 57 5.64 -2.64 -6.75
N LEU A 58 5.05 -3.82 -6.95
CA LEU A 58 5.69 -5.10 -6.61
C LEU A 58 7.03 -5.25 -7.34
N GLY A 59 7.07 -4.99 -8.64
CA GLY A 59 8.33 -5.04 -9.40
C GLY A 59 9.38 -4.04 -8.88
N THR A 60 8.95 -2.86 -8.43
CA THR A 60 9.84 -1.86 -7.81
C THR A 60 10.39 -2.35 -6.47
N ILE A 61 9.55 -2.97 -5.63
CA ILE A 61 9.96 -3.55 -4.34
C ILE A 61 10.96 -4.70 -4.56
N GLU A 62 10.71 -5.57 -5.54
CA GLU A 62 11.60 -6.67 -5.88
C GLU A 62 12.95 -6.18 -6.39
N ALA A 63 12.97 -5.14 -7.23
CA ALA A 63 14.20 -4.52 -7.68
C ALA A 63 15.00 -3.89 -6.51
N ALA A 64 14.32 -3.23 -5.57
CA ALA A 64 14.95 -2.67 -4.38
C ALA A 64 15.55 -3.77 -3.48
N ILE A 65 14.83 -4.88 -3.26
CA ILE A 65 15.34 -6.05 -2.53
C ILE A 65 16.60 -6.61 -3.20
N ALA A 66 16.56 -6.81 -4.52
CA ALA A 66 17.71 -7.33 -5.26
C ALA A 66 18.92 -6.38 -5.18
N LYS A 67 18.70 -5.08 -5.36
CA LYS A 67 19.74 -4.05 -5.30
C LYS A 67 20.33 -3.87 -3.90
N PHE A 68 19.53 -4.04 -2.85
CA PHE A 68 20.01 -3.98 -1.47
C PHE A 68 21.00 -5.11 -1.14
N GLY A 69 20.96 -6.21 -1.89
CA GLY A 69 21.97 -7.27 -1.88
C GLY A 69 21.93 -8.21 -0.66
N THR A 70 21.06 -7.95 0.31
CA THR A 70 20.82 -8.82 1.47
C THR A 70 19.39 -9.29 1.48
N SER A 71 19.22 -10.60 1.57
CA SER A 71 17.90 -11.25 1.62
C SER A 71 17.54 -11.62 3.06
N SER A 72 16.25 -11.55 3.36
CA SER A 72 15.68 -12.03 4.61
C SER A 72 14.33 -12.64 4.34
N GLU A 73 13.92 -13.55 5.21
CA GLU A 73 12.52 -13.95 5.30
C GLU A 73 11.68 -12.83 5.90
N PRO A 74 10.39 -12.72 5.51
CA PRO A 74 9.44 -11.84 6.17
C PRO A 74 9.14 -12.34 7.58
N GLN A 75 8.75 -11.43 8.47
CA GLN A 75 8.40 -11.78 9.84
C GLN A 75 7.17 -12.69 9.87
N GLU A 76 7.20 -13.72 10.71
CA GLU A 76 6.07 -14.66 10.87
C GLU A 76 4.77 -13.94 11.25
N LYS A 77 4.83 -12.88 12.07
CA LYS A 77 3.65 -12.06 12.40
C LYS A 77 3.02 -11.39 11.17
N VAL A 78 3.83 -11.01 10.18
CA VAL A 78 3.33 -10.40 8.94
C VAL A 78 2.69 -11.47 8.04
N LYS A 79 3.30 -12.67 7.94
CA LYS A 79 2.70 -13.82 7.25
C LYS A 79 1.35 -14.22 7.87
N SER A 80 1.28 -14.34 9.19
CA SER A 80 0.03 -14.66 9.91
C SER A 80 -1.03 -13.58 9.75
N PHE A 81 -0.62 -12.31 9.75
CA PHE A 81 -1.52 -11.19 9.49
C PHE A 81 -2.09 -11.27 8.06
N THR A 82 -1.27 -11.44 7.03
CA THR A 82 -1.77 -11.50 5.64
C THR A 82 -2.67 -12.71 5.40
N GLN A 83 -2.37 -13.86 6.00
CA GLN A 83 -3.26 -15.04 5.98
C GLN A 83 -4.62 -14.76 6.65
N THR A 84 -4.62 -14.00 7.74
CA THR A 84 -5.87 -13.63 8.44
C THR A 84 -6.71 -12.72 7.56
N VAL A 85 -6.09 -11.71 6.96
CA VAL A 85 -6.81 -10.82 6.04
C VAL A 85 -7.29 -11.59 4.80
N ASP A 86 -6.51 -12.52 4.28
CA ASP A 86 -6.93 -13.30 3.10
C ASP A 86 -8.25 -14.06 3.35
N LYS A 87 -8.38 -14.66 4.53
CA LYS A 87 -9.61 -15.33 4.99
C LYS A 87 -10.76 -14.34 5.13
N MET A 88 -10.54 -13.19 5.78
CA MET A 88 -11.57 -12.15 5.95
C MET A 88 -12.07 -11.62 4.60
N MET A 89 -11.18 -11.37 3.65
CA MET A 89 -11.52 -10.88 2.32
C MET A 89 -12.27 -11.93 1.49
N GLY A 90 -11.92 -13.21 1.64
CA GLY A 90 -12.56 -14.33 0.94
C GLY A 90 -13.85 -14.85 1.59
N GLY A 91 -14.04 -14.59 2.88
CA GLY A 91 -15.20 -15.04 3.64
C GLY A 91 -16.45 -14.18 3.47
N SER A 92 -17.52 -14.59 4.14
CA SER A 92 -18.81 -13.87 4.22
C SER A 92 -18.98 -13.10 5.53
N GLU A 93 -17.96 -13.07 6.39
CA GLU A 93 -18.00 -12.39 7.70
C GLU A 93 -18.04 -10.87 7.58
N LEU A 94 -17.52 -10.32 6.47
CA LEU A 94 -17.45 -8.89 6.22
C LEU A 94 -18.38 -8.48 5.07
N GLN A 95 -19.08 -7.35 5.26
CA GLN A 95 -19.75 -6.62 4.18
C GLN A 95 -18.74 -5.97 3.24
N LEU A 96 -19.17 -5.44 2.08
CA LEU A 96 -18.23 -4.90 1.09
C LEU A 96 -17.51 -3.65 1.62
N TYR A 97 -18.21 -2.76 2.35
CA TYR A 97 -17.57 -1.60 2.96
C TYR A 97 -16.53 -2.00 4.00
N GLU A 98 -16.75 -3.10 4.74
CA GLU A 98 -15.83 -3.62 5.75
C GLU A 98 -14.59 -4.26 5.12
N LYS A 99 -14.78 -4.96 3.99
CA LYS A 99 -13.66 -5.45 3.17
C LYS A 99 -12.83 -4.29 2.62
N ALA A 100 -13.47 -3.20 2.18
CA ALA A 100 -12.77 -1.99 1.75
C ALA A 100 -12.00 -1.31 2.89
N LEU A 101 -12.58 -1.26 4.11
CA LEU A 101 -11.89 -0.78 5.32
C LEU A 101 -10.66 -1.64 5.67
N GLN A 102 -10.81 -2.96 5.64
CA GLN A 102 -9.71 -3.90 5.91
C GLN A 102 -8.58 -3.75 4.89
N HIS A 103 -8.94 -3.51 3.63
CA HIS A 103 -8.00 -3.26 2.55
C HIS A 103 -7.25 -1.92 2.73
N GLU A 104 -7.95 -0.84 3.08
CA GLU A 104 -7.34 0.46 3.40
C GLU A 104 -6.37 0.35 4.59
N GLY A 105 -6.78 -0.32 5.68
CA GLY A 105 -5.92 -0.50 6.84
C GLY A 105 -4.62 -1.23 6.50
N MET A 106 -4.67 -2.22 5.62
CA MET A 106 -3.45 -2.88 5.12
C MET A 106 -2.63 -1.96 4.22
N LYS A 107 -3.26 -1.16 3.36
CA LYS A 107 -2.56 -0.20 2.48
C LYS A 107 -1.83 0.84 3.33
N HIS A 108 -2.45 1.30 4.42
CA HIS A 108 -1.81 2.16 5.42
C HIS A 108 -0.56 1.52 6.03
N GLN A 109 -0.64 0.25 6.47
CA GLN A 109 0.51 -0.46 6.99
C GLN A 109 1.65 -0.58 5.98
N LEU A 110 1.34 -0.83 4.70
CA LEU A 110 2.32 -0.90 3.62
C LEU A 110 3.02 0.46 3.41
N VAL A 111 2.26 1.57 3.36
CA VAL A 111 2.81 2.94 3.28
C VAL A 111 3.74 3.23 4.45
N MET A 112 3.30 2.96 5.67
CA MET A 112 4.10 3.27 6.87
C MET A 112 5.38 2.44 6.92
N THR A 113 5.31 1.18 6.49
CA THR A 113 6.50 0.32 6.38
C THR A 113 7.48 0.84 5.32
N GLY A 114 6.98 1.20 4.13
CA GLY A 114 7.81 1.75 3.06
C GLY A 114 8.44 3.09 3.41
N MET A 115 7.71 3.97 4.09
CA MET A 115 8.25 5.23 4.60
C MET A 115 9.34 5.02 5.64
N LEU A 116 9.13 4.09 6.58
CA LEU A 116 10.10 3.76 7.61
C LEU A 116 11.40 3.27 6.96
N VAL A 117 11.33 2.29 6.06
CA VAL A 117 12.50 1.74 5.36
C VAL A 117 13.22 2.82 4.57
N HIS A 118 12.49 3.67 3.85
CA HIS A 118 13.07 4.79 3.11
C HIS A 118 13.77 5.80 4.02
N LYS A 119 13.17 6.17 5.17
CA LYS A 119 13.81 7.09 6.12
C LYS A 119 15.05 6.49 6.78
N CYS A 120 15.04 5.20 7.11
CA CYS A 120 16.23 4.51 7.59
C CYS A 120 17.34 4.50 6.54
N ALA A 121 17.00 4.28 5.27
CA ALA A 121 17.96 4.31 4.16
C ALA A 121 18.55 5.71 3.93
N GLN A 122 17.72 6.76 3.97
CA GLN A 122 18.18 8.15 3.91
C GLN A 122 19.16 8.49 5.04
N ALA A 123 18.87 8.03 6.26
CA ALA A 123 19.77 8.24 7.39
C ALA A 123 21.08 7.44 7.25
N ALA A 124 21.02 6.27 6.61
CA ALA A 124 22.20 5.44 6.34
C ALA A 124 23.09 6.01 5.21
N GLY A 125 22.47 6.59 4.19
CA GLY A 125 23.14 7.10 2.99
C GLY A 125 23.73 6.00 2.10
N GLY A 126 24.52 6.42 1.12
CA GLY A 126 25.30 5.50 0.28
C GLY A 126 24.44 4.47 -0.46
N ASP A 127 24.90 3.21 -0.46
CA ASP A 127 24.27 2.09 -1.15
C ASP A 127 22.88 1.75 -0.62
N TRP A 128 22.61 2.01 0.66
CA TRP A 128 21.28 1.79 1.26
C TRP A 128 20.26 2.72 0.64
N GLN A 129 20.59 4.01 0.60
CA GLN A 129 19.73 5.01 -0.01
C GLN A 129 19.54 4.72 -1.51
N GLU A 130 20.63 4.43 -2.23
CA GLU A 130 20.58 4.15 -3.67
C GLU A 130 19.71 2.93 -4.01
N ALA A 131 19.67 1.93 -3.14
CA ALA A 131 18.83 0.73 -3.29
C ALA A 131 17.35 0.99 -3.00
N ILE A 132 17.06 1.86 -2.03
CA ILE A 132 15.72 2.01 -1.44
C ILE A 132 14.97 3.24 -1.95
N ASP A 133 15.66 4.26 -2.49
CA ASP A 133 15.04 5.46 -3.05
C ASP A 133 13.84 5.19 -4.00
N PRO A 134 13.86 4.15 -4.87
CA PRO A 134 12.70 3.80 -5.69
C PRO A 134 11.41 3.49 -4.91
N ILE A 135 11.51 3.02 -3.66
CA ILE A 135 10.36 2.75 -2.78
C ILE A 135 9.58 4.03 -2.47
N ASN A 136 10.20 5.21 -2.54
CA ASN A 136 9.50 6.46 -2.33
C ASN A 136 8.38 6.67 -3.36
N LYS A 137 8.60 6.27 -4.62
CA LYS A 137 7.57 6.30 -5.67
C LYS A 137 6.39 5.38 -5.35
N VAL A 138 6.66 4.19 -4.80
CA VAL A 138 5.63 3.25 -4.34
C VAL A 138 4.79 3.89 -3.22
N ASN A 139 5.43 4.55 -2.25
CA ASN A 139 4.73 5.25 -1.18
C ASN A 139 3.80 6.37 -1.71
N PHE A 140 4.15 7.04 -2.81
CA PHE A 140 3.30 8.07 -3.41
C PHE A 140 2.03 7.49 -4.04
N LYS A 141 2.18 6.41 -4.83
CA LYS A 141 1.04 5.70 -5.41
C LYS A 141 0.09 5.22 -4.31
N ASN A 142 0.65 4.56 -3.29
CA ASN A 142 -0.14 4.04 -2.19
C ASN A 142 -0.89 5.13 -1.40
N ARG A 143 -0.31 6.32 -1.20
CA ARG A 143 -1.03 7.45 -0.57
C ARG A 143 -2.19 7.96 -1.42
N ALA A 144 -2.00 8.05 -2.74
CA ALA A 144 -3.11 8.40 -3.63
C ALA A 144 -4.22 7.33 -3.59
N HIS A 145 -3.84 6.06 -3.47
CA HIS A 145 -4.80 4.97 -3.28
C HIS A 145 -5.56 5.08 -1.95
N GLN A 146 -4.92 5.49 -0.86
CA GLN A 146 -5.60 5.70 0.42
C GLN A 146 -6.72 6.74 0.32
N GLU A 147 -6.49 7.86 -0.38
CA GLU A 147 -7.55 8.86 -0.61
C GLU A 147 -8.69 8.30 -1.45
N GLN A 148 -8.38 7.54 -2.50
CA GLN A 148 -9.38 6.86 -3.32
C GLN A 148 -10.20 5.82 -2.51
N LEU A 149 -9.54 5.07 -1.63
CA LEU A 149 -10.19 4.06 -0.78
C LEU A 149 -11.16 4.69 0.21
N LYS A 150 -10.87 5.88 0.75
CA LYS A 150 -11.84 6.62 1.59
C LYS A 150 -13.15 6.87 0.82
N GLY A 151 -13.06 7.32 -0.44
CA GLY A 151 -14.23 7.53 -1.28
C GLY A 151 -15.00 6.24 -1.56
N ILE A 152 -14.28 5.15 -1.85
CA ILE A 152 -14.88 3.81 -2.03
C ILE A 152 -15.62 3.36 -0.77
N ILE A 153 -15.00 3.53 0.40
CA ILE A 153 -15.59 3.18 1.70
C ILE A 153 -16.89 3.97 1.93
N TYR A 154 -16.88 5.28 1.68
CA TYR A 154 -18.09 6.11 1.83
C TYR A 154 -19.18 5.73 0.84
N ALA A 155 -18.83 5.41 -0.40
CA ALA A 155 -19.77 4.99 -1.42
C ALA A 155 -20.42 3.64 -1.08
N LEU A 156 -19.63 2.64 -0.70
CA LEU A 156 -20.13 1.33 -0.30
C LEU A 156 -20.92 1.41 1.00
N GLY A 157 -20.37 2.08 2.02
CA GLY A 157 -21.01 2.23 3.33
C GLY A 157 -22.33 2.97 3.26
N THR A 158 -22.45 4.04 2.46
CA THR A 158 -23.71 4.78 2.30
C THR A 158 -24.80 3.88 1.67
N ARG A 159 -24.43 3.06 0.69
CA ARG A 159 -25.35 2.09 0.08
C ARG A 159 -25.74 0.98 1.04
N GLU A 160 -24.78 0.35 1.69
CA GLU A 160 -25.02 -0.83 2.54
C GLU A 160 -25.69 -0.46 3.88
N LEU A 161 -25.31 0.66 4.50
CA LEU A 161 -25.83 1.06 5.81
C LEU A 161 -27.11 1.91 5.74
N VAL A 162 -27.27 2.72 4.68
CA VAL A 162 -28.39 3.67 4.57
C VAL A 162 -29.35 3.33 3.43
N GLY A 163 -28.96 2.45 2.49
CA GLY A 163 -29.77 2.10 1.33
C GLY A 163 -29.90 3.24 0.31
N LYS A 164 -28.94 4.17 0.29
CA LYS A 164 -28.95 5.35 -0.60
C LYS A 164 -27.68 5.43 -1.43
N GLU A 165 -27.77 6.13 -2.56
CA GLU A 165 -26.58 6.50 -3.31
C GLU A 165 -25.77 7.57 -2.57
N PRO A 166 -24.43 7.52 -2.63
CA PRO A 166 -23.57 8.54 -2.03
C PRO A 166 -23.72 9.88 -2.74
N ASP A 167 -23.43 10.96 -2.02
CA ASP A 167 -23.38 12.29 -2.61
C ASP A 167 -22.26 12.37 -3.67
N THR A 168 -22.52 13.04 -4.78
CA THR A 168 -21.53 13.25 -5.86
C THR A 168 -20.25 13.94 -5.39
N SER A 169 -20.32 14.72 -4.31
CA SER A 169 -19.18 15.39 -3.68
C SER A 169 -18.13 14.44 -3.10
N VAL A 170 -18.48 13.16 -2.84
CA VAL A 170 -17.52 12.16 -2.37
C VAL A 170 -16.34 12.03 -3.34
N TRP A 171 -16.60 12.05 -4.64
CA TRP A 171 -15.54 11.91 -5.64
C TRP A 171 -14.73 13.18 -5.84
N ALA A 172 -15.35 14.36 -5.71
CA ALA A 172 -14.63 15.63 -5.73
C ALA A 172 -13.62 15.71 -4.56
N ALA A 173 -14.02 15.29 -3.37
CA ALA A 173 -13.14 15.25 -2.20
C ALA A 173 -11.96 14.27 -2.37
N VAL A 174 -12.17 13.14 -3.06
CA VAL A 174 -11.10 12.19 -3.42
C VAL A 174 -10.09 12.84 -4.37
N GLU A 175 -10.56 13.55 -5.39
CA GLU A 175 -9.70 14.23 -6.36
C GLU A 175 -8.86 15.33 -5.70
N ASP A 176 -9.48 16.13 -4.82
CA ASP A 176 -8.80 17.15 -4.02
C ASP A 176 -7.73 16.53 -3.10
N GLY A 177 -8.06 15.42 -2.43
CA GLY A 177 -7.12 14.70 -1.56
C GLY A 177 -5.89 14.19 -2.31
N ILE A 178 -6.08 13.66 -3.53
CA ILE A 178 -4.98 13.21 -4.38
C ILE A 178 -4.14 14.39 -4.88
N ALA A 179 -4.78 15.50 -5.27
CA ALA A 179 -4.06 16.69 -5.69
C ALA A 179 -3.18 17.24 -4.55
N ALA A 180 -3.71 17.29 -3.32
CA ALA A 180 -2.97 17.69 -2.14
C ALA A 180 -1.79 16.74 -1.85
N ALA A 181 -2.01 15.42 -1.93
CA ALA A 181 -0.95 14.43 -1.77
C ALA A 181 0.18 14.62 -2.81
N LYS A 182 -0.18 14.84 -4.09
CA LYS A 182 0.80 15.15 -5.15
C LYS A 182 1.55 16.45 -4.89
N GLY A 183 0.86 17.50 -4.46
CA GLY A 183 1.46 18.81 -4.16
C GLY A 183 2.51 18.77 -3.06
N LEU A 184 2.25 18.04 -1.96
CA LEU A 184 3.21 17.83 -0.88
C LEU A 184 4.51 17.14 -1.37
N PHE A 185 4.41 16.26 -2.36
CA PHE A 185 5.59 15.54 -2.88
C PHE A 185 6.44 16.36 -3.84
N SER A 186 5.82 17.14 -4.72
CA SER A 186 6.58 18.08 -5.57
C SER A 186 7.45 19.02 -4.71
N GLY A 187 6.95 19.44 -3.54
CA GLY A 187 7.70 20.25 -2.59
C GLY A 187 8.77 19.51 -1.75
N LEU A 188 8.77 18.17 -1.73
CA LEU A 188 9.79 17.35 -1.05
C LEU A 188 10.95 16.97 -1.97
N THR A 189 10.77 17.13 -3.28
CA THR A 189 11.80 16.89 -4.32
C THR A 189 12.49 18.17 -4.81
N SER A 190 12.07 19.34 -4.32
CA SER A 190 12.61 20.67 -4.63
C SER A 190 13.60 21.16 -3.57
#